data_AF-X1J270-F1
#
_entry.id   AF-X1J270-F1
#
_cell.length_a   1.000
_cell.length_b   1.000
_cell.length_c   1.000
_cell.angle_alpha   90.00
_cell.angle_beta   90.00
_cell.angle_gamma   90.00
#
_symmetry.space_group_name_H-M   'P 1'
#
loop_
_entity.id
_entity.type
_entity.pdbx_description
1 polymer ?
#
loop_
_entity_poly.entity_id
_entity_poly.type
_entity_poly.pdbx_seq_one_letter_code
_entity_poly.pdbx_strand_id
1 'polypeptide(L)'
;MLFTKSFIIETGHIEAAPLEETLKIAHGIITWVSIWMPPGCHGLVYCKLKHHEHTVFPSTEDMFLMTDGYPLEWTEYYESYQPPYELKFV
;
A
#
# COMPACT_ATOMS: atom_id res chain seq x y z
N MET A 1 -13.78 8.41 -5.21
CA MET A 1 -13.68 7.30 -6.20
C MET A 1 -13.03 6.13 -5.51
N LEU A 2 -13.45 4.89 -5.82
CA LEU A 2 -12.84 3.69 -5.25
C LEU A 2 -11.84 3.11 -6.27
N PHE A 3 -10.58 2.96 -5.87
CA PHE A 3 -9.55 2.27 -6.64
C PHE A 3 -9.16 1.01 -5.89
N THR A 4 -9.05 -0.12 -6.59
CA THR A 4 -8.71 -1.40 -5.97
C THR A 4 -7.73 -2.13 -6.86
N LYS A 5 -6.70 -2.73 -6.24
CA LYS A 5 -5.73 -3.59 -6.91
C LYS A 5 -5.38 -4.74 -5.98
N SER A 6 -5.16 -5.91 -6.56
CA SER A 6 -4.78 -7.12 -5.84
C SER A 6 -3.50 -7.68 -6.44
N PHE A 7 -2.66 -8.26 -5.58
CA PHE A 7 -1.34 -8.78 -5.95
C PHE A 7 -1.16 -10.18 -5.39
N ILE A 8 -0.29 -10.96 -6.03
CA ILE A 8 0.10 -12.29 -5.55
C ILE A 8 1.55 -12.20 -5.11
N ILE A 9 1.80 -12.45 -3.81
CA ILE A 9 3.15 -12.49 -3.24
C ILE A 9 3.63 -13.94 -3.23
N GLU A 10 4.45 -14.28 -4.22
CA GLU A 10 5.16 -15.57 -4.27
C GLU A 10 6.40 -15.59 -3.36
N THR A 11 6.92 -16.79 -3.06
CA THR A 11 8.11 -16.99 -2.20
C THR A 11 9.40 -16.37 -2.73
N GLY A 12 9.43 -15.98 -4.01
CA GLY A 12 10.57 -15.28 -4.62
C GLY A 12 10.65 -13.79 -4.25
N HIS A 13 9.56 -13.19 -3.77
CA HIS A 13 9.53 -11.80 -3.32
C HIS A 13 10.06 -11.74 -1.89
N ILE A 14 11.36 -11.55 -1.77
CA ILE A 14 12.07 -11.42 -0.51
C ILE A 14 12.30 -9.95 -0.20
N GLU A 15 12.68 -9.62 1.03
CA GLU A 15 12.97 -8.24 1.43
C GLU A 15 14.02 -7.56 0.54
N ALA A 16 15.02 -8.32 0.07
CA ALA A 16 16.06 -7.81 -0.84
C ALA A 16 15.60 -7.65 -2.30
N ALA A 17 14.43 -8.20 -2.66
CA ALA A 17 13.83 -8.14 -3.99
C ALA A 17 12.29 -8.07 -3.85
N PRO A 18 11.75 -6.96 -3.31
CA PRO A 18 10.33 -6.84 -3.02
C PRO A 18 9.51 -6.73 -4.31
N LEU A 19 8.23 -7.10 -4.23
CA LEU A 19 7.29 -6.82 -5.31
C LEU A 19 6.93 -5.32 -5.27
N GLU A 20 7.27 -4.59 -6.33
CA GLU A 20 6.89 -3.19 -6.47
C GLU A 20 5.78 -3.05 -7.52
N GLU A 21 4.65 -2.49 -7.10
CA GLU A 21 3.47 -2.37 -7.97
C GLU A 21 2.83 -1.00 -7.87
N THR A 22 2.44 -0.46 -9.03
CA THR A 22 1.87 0.90 -9.09
C THR A 22 0.37 0.87 -9.35
N LEU A 23 -0.39 1.63 -8.57
CA LEU A 23 -1.81 1.92 -8.76
C LEU A 23 -1.98 3.34 -9.27
N LYS A 24 -2.53 3.48 -10.48
CA LYS A 24 -2.91 4.78 -11.02
C LYS A 24 -4.15 5.29 -10.30
N ILE A 25 -4.07 6.53 -9.84
CA ILE A 25 -5.17 7.24 -9.16
C ILE A 25 -5.57 8.48 -9.99
N ALA A 26 -6.64 9.15 -9.57
CA ALA A 26 -7.07 10.40 -10.16
C ALA A 26 -6.58 11.59 -9.32
N HIS A 27 -6.51 12.76 -9.96
CA HIS A 27 -6.34 14.05 -9.29
C HIS A 27 -7.44 14.24 -8.23
N GLY A 28 -7.06 14.40 -6.96
CA GLY A 28 -8.03 14.56 -5.87
C GLY A 28 -7.48 14.24 -4.49
N ILE A 29 -8.38 13.87 -3.59
CA ILE A 29 -8.07 13.56 -2.19
C ILE A 29 -8.40 12.09 -1.93
N ILE A 30 -7.49 11.38 -1.27
CA ILE A 30 -7.73 10.05 -0.72
C ILE A 30 -8.33 10.24 0.67
N THR A 31 -9.56 9.76 0.83
CA THR A 31 -10.33 9.91 2.08
C THR A 31 -10.37 8.63 2.92
N TRP A 32 -10.05 7.49 2.32
CA TRP A 32 -10.16 6.18 2.92
C TRP A 32 -9.20 5.20 2.28
N VAL A 33 -8.51 4.43 3.11
CA VAL A 33 -7.58 3.38 2.69
C VAL A 33 -7.92 2.11 3.45
N SER A 34 -7.90 0.99 2.74
CA SER A 34 -8.06 -0.35 3.30
C SER A 34 -7.06 -1.27 2.63
N ILE A 35 -6.29 -1.97 3.47
CA ILE A 35 -5.35 -3.00 3.05
C ILE A 35 -5.75 -4.28 3.74
N TRP A 36 -5.88 -5.35 2.95
CA TRP A 36 -6.26 -6.66 3.45
C TRP A 36 -5.27 -7.71 2.96
N MET A 37 -4.71 -8.47 3.91
CA MET A 37 -3.91 -9.66 3.62
C MET A 37 -4.71 -10.89 4.06
N PRO A 38 -4.88 -11.91 3.18
CA PRO A 38 -5.60 -13.12 3.54
C PRO A 38 -4.87 -13.89 4.65
N PRO A 39 -5.59 -14.68 5.46
CA PRO A 39 -4.96 -15.52 6.46
C PRO A 39 -4.04 -16.55 5.79
N GLY A 40 -2.93 -16.89 6.44
CA GLY A 40 -1.94 -17.85 5.94
C GLY A 40 -0.63 -17.22 5.43
N CYS A 41 -0.50 -15.89 5.50
CA CYS A 41 0.77 -15.20 5.28
C CYS A 41 1.76 -15.39 6.45
N HIS A 42 1.31 -15.88 7.62
CA HIS A 42 2.12 -16.15 8.81
C HIS A 42 2.97 -14.94 9.28
N GLY A 43 2.51 -13.72 9.02
CA GLY A 43 3.25 -12.49 9.34
C GLY A 43 4.51 -12.27 8.50
N LEU A 44 4.62 -12.91 7.33
CA LEU A 44 5.77 -12.79 6.42
C LEU A 44 5.53 -11.79 5.28
N VAL A 45 4.30 -11.26 5.17
CA VAL A 45 3.94 -10.26 4.16
C VAL A 45 3.85 -8.90 4.83
N TYR A 46 4.55 -7.95 4.23
CA TYR A 46 4.67 -6.58 4.66
C TYR A 46 4.28 -5.69 3.49
N CYS A 47 3.67 -4.55 3.77
CA CYS A 47 3.28 -3.59 2.72
C CYS A 47 3.52 -2.17 3.20
N LYS A 48 4.04 -1.32 2.33
CA LYS A 48 4.02 0.14 2.48
C LYS A 48 3.53 0.78 1.20
N LEU A 49 2.88 1.93 1.35
CA LEU A 49 2.42 2.76 0.26
C LEU A 49 3.29 3.99 0.15
N LYS A 50 3.81 4.22 -1.05
CA LYS A 50 4.59 5.40 -1.41
C LYS A 50 3.86 6.28 -2.41
N HIS A 51 4.09 7.57 -2.31
CA HIS A 51 3.73 8.59 -3.30
C HIS A 51 4.93 9.49 -3.48
N HIS A 52 5.38 9.69 -4.73
CA HIS A 52 6.63 10.43 -5.04
C HIS A 52 7.85 9.94 -4.25
N GLU A 53 8.04 8.62 -4.15
CA GLU A 53 9.11 7.96 -3.38
C GLU A 53 9.07 8.14 -1.85
N HIS A 54 8.16 8.95 -1.33
CA HIS A 54 7.94 9.11 0.10
C HIS A 54 6.93 8.09 0.61
N THR A 55 7.22 7.48 1.75
CA THR A 55 6.26 6.63 2.46
C THR A 55 5.11 7.51 2.94
N VAL A 56 3.91 7.23 2.46
CA VAL A 56 2.69 7.88 2.92
C VAL A 56 2.03 7.03 3.99
N PHE A 57 2.05 5.71 3.79
CA PHE A 57 1.45 4.75 4.72
C PHE A 57 2.38 3.55 4.92
N PRO A 58 2.70 3.19 6.17
CA PRO A 58 2.36 3.89 7.41
C PRO A 58 3.06 5.26 7.51
N SER A 59 2.53 6.19 8.30
CA SER A 59 3.06 7.57 8.40
C SER A 59 4.44 7.66 9.04
N THR A 60 4.89 6.59 9.70
CA THR A 60 6.24 6.48 10.23
C THR A 60 7.18 5.96 9.15
N GLU A 61 8.26 6.69 8.87
CA GLU A 61 9.32 6.21 7.98
C GLU A 61 9.89 4.86 8.49
N ASP A 62 10.25 3.99 7.55
CA ASP A 62 10.77 2.64 7.80
C ASP A 62 9.82 1.63 8.49
N MET A 63 8.53 1.96 8.62
CA MET A 63 7.52 0.99 9.06
C MET A 63 6.80 0.33 7.87
N PHE A 64 6.28 -0.87 8.13
CA PHE A 64 5.44 -1.61 7.21
C PHE A 64 4.13 -1.99 7.89
N LEU A 65 3.07 -2.06 7.09
CA LEU A 65 1.79 -2.59 7.49
C LEU A 65 1.86 -4.11 7.43
N MET A 66 1.39 -4.76 8.49
CA MET A 66 1.22 -6.20 8.59
C MET A 66 -0.20 -6.47 9.08
N THR A 67 -0.89 -7.41 8.43
CA THR A 67 -2.21 -7.90 8.85
C THR A 67 -2.26 -9.42 8.69
N ASP A 68 -3.16 -10.09 9.43
CA ASP A 68 -3.36 -11.53 9.30
C ASP A 68 -4.86 -11.84 9.34
N GLY A 69 -5.50 -11.82 8.16
CA GLY A 69 -6.90 -12.20 8.00
C GLY A 69 -7.93 -11.14 8.37
N TYR A 70 -7.53 -9.90 8.67
CA TYR A 70 -8.44 -8.76 8.90
C TYR A 70 -7.99 -7.54 8.08
N PRO A 71 -8.92 -6.71 7.59
CA PRO A 71 -8.57 -5.49 6.89
C PRO A 71 -8.04 -4.45 7.89
N LEU A 72 -6.96 -3.77 7.51
CA LEU A 72 -6.46 -2.59 8.19
C LEU A 72 -6.96 -1.36 7.45
N GLU A 73 -7.84 -0.61 8.10
CA GLU A 73 -8.61 0.46 7.48
C GLU A 73 -8.49 1.73 8.31
N TRP A 74 -8.37 2.87 7.63
CA TRP A 74 -8.38 4.16 8.28
C TRP A 74 -8.90 5.23 7.32
N THR A 75 -9.40 6.31 7.93
CA THR A 75 -9.73 7.55 7.22
C THR A 75 -8.53 8.46 7.25
N GLU A 76 -8.13 8.96 6.09
CA GLU A 76 -7.04 9.93 5.95
C GLU A 76 -7.52 11.09 5.08
N TYR A 77 -6.94 12.28 5.22
CA TYR A 77 -7.13 13.35 4.24
C TYR A 77 -5.80 13.57 3.51
N TYR A 78 -5.56 12.78 2.44
CA TYR A 78 -4.30 12.86 1.69
C TYR A 78 -4.49 13.44 0.30
N GLU A 79 -3.84 14.57 0.04
CA GLU A 79 -3.98 15.32 -1.21
C GLU A 79 -3.02 14.81 -2.31
N SER A 80 -3.58 14.40 -3.45
CA SER A 80 -2.83 14.05 -4.67
C SER A 80 -3.22 15.00 -5.79
N TYR A 81 -2.66 16.21 -5.75
CA TYR A 81 -2.90 17.24 -6.77
C TYR A 81 -1.78 17.33 -7.81
N GLN A 82 -0.58 16.88 -7.46
CA GLN A 82 0.59 16.95 -8.32
C GLN A 82 0.80 15.63 -9.08
N PRO A 83 1.05 15.69 -10.40
CA PRO A 83 1.45 14.51 -11.16
C PRO A 83 2.86 14.04 -10.75
N PRO A 84 3.18 12.73 -10.92
CA PRO A 84 2.30 11.69 -11.46
C PRO A 84 1.24 11.18 -10.45
N TYR A 85 0.04 10.87 -10.94
CA TYR A 85 -1.09 10.41 -10.13
C TYR A 85 -1.01 8.89 -9.88
N GLU A 86 -0.04 8.47 -9.09
CA GLU A 86 0.25 7.05 -8.88
C GLU A 86 0.70 6.78 -7.46
N LEU A 87 0.22 5.68 -6.89
CA LEU A 87 0.65 5.16 -5.60
C LEU A 87 1.44 3.87 -5.84
N LYS A 88 2.59 3.75 -5.18
CA LYS A 88 3.47 2.59 -5.32
C LYS A 88 3.40 1.74 -4.05
N PHE A 89 3.03 0.48 -4.22
CA PHE A 89 3.06 -0.55 -3.20
C PHE A 89 4.43 -1.23 -3.22
N VAL A 90 5.02 -1.43 -2.04
CA VAL A 90 6.29 -2.12 -1.82
C VAL A 90 6.16 -3.04 -0.61
#